data_AF-A0A920PJR8-F1
#
_entry.id   AF-A0A920PJR8-F1
#
_cell.length_a   1.000
_cell.length_b   1.000
_cell.length_c   1.000
_cell.angle_alpha   90.00
_cell.angle_beta   90.00
_cell.angle_gamma   90.00
#
_symmetry.space_group_name_H-M   'P 1'
#
loop_
_entity.id
_entity.type
_entity.pdbx_description
1 polymer ?
#
loop_
_entity_poly.entity_id
_entity_poly.type
_entity_poly.pdbx_seq_one_letter_code
_entity_poly.pdbx_strand_id
1 'polypeptide(L)' 'MYPDCFDVKTAQLILFAVLISHVSPASEFHARGAVRSGATKEELHAVAGLAFLFRGLPAFNLAAEVINKIFDSPKAENT' A
#
# COMPACT_ATOMS: atom_id res chain seq x y z
N MET A 1 -0.43 -14.55 -10.60
CA MET A 1 -1.85 -14.95 -10.64
C MET A 1 -2.40 -14.79 -9.24
N TYR A 2 -3.51 -14.08 -9.06
CA TYR A 2 -4.18 -13.98 -7.74
C TYR A 2 -5.12 -15.17 -7.54
N PRO A 3 -5.41 -15.58 -6.28
CA PRO A 3 -6.41 -16.62 -6.02
C PRO A 3 -7.80 -16.20 -6.51
N ASP A 4 -8.58 -17.12 -7.06
CA ASP A 4 -9.91 -16.84 -7.64
C ASP A 4 -10.92 -16.27 -6.62
N CYS A 5 -10.70 -16.47 -5.33
CA CYS A 5 -11.56 -15.96 -4.25
C CYS A 5 -11.31 -14.49 -3.88
N PHE A 6 -10.29 -13.85 -4.46
CA PHE A 6 -10.00 -12.43 -4.22
C PHE A 6 -10.02 -11.64 -5.52
N ASP A 7 -10.71 -10.50 -5.51
CA ASP A 7 -10.48 -9.50 -6.53
C ASP A 7 -9.05 -8.93 -6.44
N VAL A 8 -8.58 -8.30 -7.53
CA VAL A 8 -7.20 -7.80 -7.62
C VAL A 8 -6.93 -6.75 -6.54
N LYS A 9 -7.90 -5.88 -6.25
CA LYS A 9 -7.75 -4.82 -5.25
C LYS A 9 -7.47 -5.42 -3.87
N THR A 10 -8.31 -6.37 -3.46
CA THR A 10 -8.24 -7.08 -2.19
C THR A 10 -6.91 -7.83 -2.07
N ALA A 11 -6.50 -8.56 -3.11
CA ALA A 11 -5.23 -9.28 -3.09
C ALA A 11 -4.02 -8.33 -2.96
N GLN A 12 -4.04 -7.19 -3.67
CA GLN A 12 -2.98 -6.20 -3.59
C GLN A 12 -2.91 -5.50 -2.23
N LEU A 13 -4.05 -5.18 -1.62
CA LEU A 13 -4.12 -4.60 -0.28
C LEU A 13 -3.58 -5.57 0.78
N ILE A 14 -3.89 -6.88 0.66
CA ILE A 14 -3.32 -7.91 1.54
C ILE A 14 -1.80 -7.98 1.37
N LEU A 15 -1.29 -8.02 0.13
CA LEU A 15 0.15 -8.07 -0.12
C LEU A 15 0.86 -6.80 0.36
N PHE A 16 0.24 -5.63 0.21
CA PHE A 16 0.73 -4.39 0.80
C PHE A 16 0.85 -4.51 2.32
N ALA A 17 -0.21 -4.98 3.00
CA ALA A 17 -0.22 -5.21 4.45
C ALA A 17 0.93 -6.12 4.90
N VAL A 18 1.08 -7.28 4.25
CA VAL A 18 2.12 -8.26 4.56
C VAL A 18 3.50 -7.61 4.41
N LEU A 19 3.75 -6.86 3.34
CA LEU A 19 5.06 -6.31 3.06
C LEU A 19 5.43 -5.15 3.99
N ILE A 20 4.49 -4.27 4.35
CA ILE A 20 4.78 -3.21 5.35
C ILE A 20 5.00 -3.80 6.74
N SER A 21 4.33 -4.91 7.10
CA SER A 21 4.62 -5.65 8.35
C SER A 21 6.04 -6.22 8.39
N HIS A 22 6.66 -6.45 7.22
CA HIS A 22 8.06 -6.88 7.10
C HIS A 22 9.03 -5.72 6.81
N VAL A 23 8.54 -4.47 6.80
CA VAL A 23 9.33 -3.27 6.42
C VAL A 23 10.00 -3.45 5.04
N SER A 24 9.30 -4.12 4.12
CA SER A 24 9.83 -4.43 2.80
C SER A 24 9.57 -3.29 1.82
N PRO A 25 10.58 -2.81 1.07
CA PRO A 25 10.40 -1.77 0.05
C PRO A 25 9.52 -2.24 -1.11
N ALA A 26 9.36 -3.55 -1.29
CA ALA A 26 8.45 -4.10 -2.30
C ALA A 26 6.97 -3.74 -2.04
N SER A 27 6.63 -3.26 -0.83
CA SER A 27 5.30 -2.76 -0.48
C SER A 27 4.80 -1.68 -1.45
N GLU A 28 5.69 -0.86 -2.01
CA GLU A 28 5.32 0.18 -2.98
C GLU A 28 4.68 -0.40 -4.24
N PHE A 29 5.18 -1.52 -4.76
CA PHE A 29 4.63 -2.15 -5.98
C PHE A 29 3.20 -2.61 -5.77
N HIS A 30 2.90 -3.17 -4.60
CA HIS A 30 1.58 -3.67 -4.26
C HIS A 30 0.62 -2.54 -3.87
N ALA A 31 1.10 -1.48 -3.24
CA ALA A 31 0.31 -0.26 -3.03
C ALA A 31 -0.10 0.38 -4.37
N ARG A 32 0.85 0.58 -5.30
CA ARG A 32 0.56 1.08 -6.66
C ARG A 32 -0.37 0.15 -7.43
N GLY A 33 -0.20 -1.16 -7.25
CA GLY A 33 -1.08 -2.18 -7.80
C GLY A 33 -2.51 -2.06 -7.29
N ALA A 34 -2.70 -1.89 -5.98
CA ALA A 34 -4.00 -1.68 -5.36
C ALA A 34 -4.68 -0.43 -5.92
N VAL A 35 -3.96 0.70 -6.02
CA VAL A 35 -4.50 1.96 -6.56
C VAL A 35 -4.92 1.83 -8.02
N ARG A 36 -4.11 1.17 -8.87
CA ARG A 36 -4.50 0.88 -10.26
C ARG A 36 -5.75 0.01 -10.35
N SER A 37 -6.01 -0.81 -9.33
CA SER A 37 -7.23 -1.63 -9.21
C SER A 37 -8.36 -0.92 -8.46
N GLY A 38 -8.25 0.39 -8.23
CA GLY A 38 -9.30 1.22 -7.65
C GLY A 38 -9.23 1.39 -6.13
N ALA A 39 -8.13 1.03 -5.48
CA ALA A 39 -7.96 1.34 -4.06
C ALA A 39 -7.78 2.84 -3.81
N THR A 40 -8.40 3.35 -2.74
CA THR A 40 -8.28 4.76 -2.34
C THR A 40 -7.13 4.99 -1.35
N LYS A 41 -6.78 6.27 -1.12
CA LYS A 41 -5.79 6.66 -0.10
C LYS A 41 -6.25 6.21 1.30
N GLU A 42 -7.55 6.28 1.58
CA GLU A 42 -8.17 5.85 2.83
C GLU A 42 -8.03 4.35 3.05
N GLU A 43 -8.26 3.52 2.02
CA GLU A 43 -8.09 2.06 2.12
C GLU A 43 -6.63 1.66 2.40
N LEU A 44 -5.66 2.35 1.81
CA LEU A 44 -4.24 2.15 2.11
C LEU A 44 -3.90 2.51 3.57
N HIS A 45 -4.42 3.62 4.09
CA HIS A 45 -4.24 3.98 5.50
C HIS A 45 -4.94 2.99 6.44
N ALA A 46 -6.12 2.49 6.09
CA ALA A 46 -6.82 1.47 6.88
C ALA A 46 -5.98 0.18 6.99
N VAL A 47 -5.41 -0.29 5.88
CA VAL A 47 -4.48 -1.43 5.87
C VAL A 47 -3.22 -1.16 6.70
N ALA A 48 -2.65 0.06 6.59
CA ALA A 48 -1.51 0.45 7.42
C ALA A 48 -1.84 0.41 8.92
N GLY A 49 -3.04 0.82 9.30
CA GLY A 49 -3.55 0.71 10.67
C GLY A 49 -3.65 -0.74 11.16
N LEU A 50 -4.08 -1.67 10.30
CA LEU A 50 -4.11 -3.10 10.64
C LEU A 50 -2.69 -3.66 10.82
N ALA A 51 -1.76 -3.33 9.91
CA ALA A 51 -0.37 -3.78 9.99
C ALA A 51 0.37 -3.20 11.20
N PHE A 52 0.03 -1.97 11.62
CA PHE A 52 0.55 -1.33 12.82
C PHE A 52 0.28 -2.16 14.08
N LEU A 53 -0.86 -2.84 14.18
CA LEU A 53 -1.20 -3.67 15.36
C LEU A 53 -0.20 -4.81 15.60
N PHE A 54 0.48 -5.29 14.55
CA PHE A 54 1.44 -6.40 14.65
C PHE A 54 2.90 -5.95 14.60
N ARG A 55 3.21 -4.88 13.84
CA ARG A 55 4.59 -4.43 13.60
C ARG A 55 4.94 -3.12 14.30
N GLY A 56 3.95 -2.33 14.72
CA GLY A 56 4.13 -1.02 15.34
C GLY A 56 4.51 0.09 14.35
N LEU A 57 5.12 1.16 14.88
CA LEU A 57 5.47 2.36 14.13
C LEU A 57 6.30 2.11 12.85
N PRO A 58 7.22 1.14 12.75
CA PRO A 58 7.97 0.91 11.52
C PRO A 58 7.08 0.61 10.30
N ALA A 59 6.02 -0.18 10.46
CA ALA A 59 5.10 -0.46 9.35
C ALA A 59 4.29 0.77 8.96
N PHE A 60 3.83 1.54 9.96
CA PHE A 60 3.04 2.74 9.72
C PHE A 60 3.86 3.84 9.04
N ASN A 61 5.13 4.02 9.44
CA ASN A 61 6.05 4.97 8.82
C ASN A 61 6.34 4.63 7.36
N LEU A 62 6.65 3.36 7.07
CA LEU A 62 6.86 2.91 5.69
C LEU A 62 5.59 3.09 4.84
N ALA A 63 4.42 2.77 5.40
CA ALA A 63 3.15 2.99 4.71
C ALA A 63 2.92 4.47 4.39
N ALA A 64 3.19 5.38 5.33
CA ALA A 64 3.07 6.82 5.10
C ALA A 64 4.01 7.30 3.98
N GLU A 65 5.26 6.83 3.97
CA GLU A 65 6.22 7.13 2.89
C GLU A 65 5.69 6.67 1.53
N VAL A 66 5.24 5.41 1.44
CA VAL A 66 4.69 4.82 0.19
C VAL A 66 3.45 5.58 -0.27
N ILE A 67 2.54 5.90 0.63
CA ILE A 67 1.31 6.63 0.31
C ILE A 67 1.65 8.04 -0.22
N ASN A 68 2.55 8.76 0.42
CA ASN A 68 2.98 10.09 -0.03
C ASN A 68 3.62 10.02 -1.44
N LYS A 69 4.43 9.00 -1.72
CA LYS A 69 4.99 8.77 -3.07
C LYS A 69 3.95 8.48 -4.15
N ILE A 70 2.76 8.01 -3.77
CA ILE A 70 1.71 7.67 -4.72
C ILE A 70 0.77 8.85 -4.97
N PHE A 71 0.38 9.57 -3.92
CA PHE A 71 -0.67 10.60 -3.99
C PHE A 71 -0.15 12.03 -3.93
N ASP A 72 0.99 12.25 -3.28
CA ASP A 72 1.46 13.58 -2.92
C ASP A 72 2.78 13.94 -3.65
N SER A 73 3.25 13.08 -4.57
CA SER A 73 4.38 13.43 -5.43
C SER A 73 3.96 14.56 -6.38
N PRO A 74 4.76 15.64 -6.50
CA PRO A 74 4.46 16.71 -7.44
C PRO A 74 4.29 16.10 -8.82
N LYS A 75 3.16 16.40 -9.49
CA LYS A 75 3.01 16.10 -10.91
C LYS A 75 4.25 16.66 -11.58
N ALA A 76 5.01 15.83 -12.30
CA ALA A 76 6.09 16.33 -13.13
C ALA A 76 5.54 17.50 -13.94
N GLU A 77 6.09 18.69 -13.73
CA GLU A 77 5.79 19.83 -14.59
C GLU A 77 6.14 19.39 -16.00
N ASN A 78 5.12 19.30 -16.86
CA ASN A 78 5.30 19.01 -18.28
C ASN A 78 6.30 20.04 -18.84
N THR A 79 7.50 19.59 -19.13
CA THR A 79 8.50 20.28 -19.95
C THR A 79 8.51 19.68 -21.35
#